data_AF-A0A2G3A3N6-F1
#
_entry.id   AF-A0A2G3A3N6-F1
#
_cell.length_a   1.000
_cell.length_b   1.000
_cell.length_c   1.000
_cell.angle_alpha   90.00
_cell.angle_beta   90.00
_cell.angle_gamma   90.00
#
_symmetry.space_group_name_H-M   'P 1'
#
loop_
_entity.id
_entity.type
_entity.pdbx_description
1 polymer ?
#
loop_
_entity_poly.entity_id
_entity_poly.type
_entity_poly.pdbx_seq_one_letter_code
_entity_poly.pdbx_strand_id
1 'polypeptide(L)'
;MEQMKEKFAKLLLGEDMSGGGKGVSSALALSNAITNLAASAFGEQKRLEPMQPETKIKWRKEIDWLLSVTDHIVEFVASKQKAKDGTTMEIMITKQRTDLQMNIPALRKLDTMLLDCLDSFEDQSEISYTSQDEEGKNSRKDDKWWIPTPKVPPNGLSDATRKWLQFQKDSVNQVHKAALAINAQILTEMEVPENYIENLPKNGRASLGDSIYRSITDEYFDPDYFLSTMDLSSEHKILDLKNRIEASVIIWRRKMNAKDAKSAWSSAVSMEKREIFEERAETILLILKHRFPGIPQSSLDISKIQYNRDIGHAILESYSRIIESRAFTVMSRIEDVIQADNLAQDPSNGEVKRYPIEDPLKVSYGMNDKEDVEKLSSGDTPNSMTLLDFMGWEEGDDDAEKDMKEDQSKESDAKLVSKPPNVVTNNRVSYLDNLAGLRSPTARH
;
A
#
# COMPACT_ATOMS: atom_id res chain seq x y z
N MET A 1 6.14 -3.06 33.37
CA MET A 1 7.04 -1.88 33.39
C MET A 1 8.46 -2.23 32.96
N GLU A 2 9.11 -3.25 33.53
CA GLU A 2 10.51 -3.58 33.17
C GLU A 2 10.70 -3.94 31.69
N GLN A 3 9.87 -4.82 31.12
CA GLN A 3 9.90 -5.16 29.69
C GLN A 3 9.74 -3.94 28.76
N MET A 4 8.88 -3.00 29.15
CA MET A 4 8.66 -1.75 28.40
C MET A 4 9.94 -0.89 28.44
N LYS A 5 10.54 -0.73 29.63
CA LYS A 5 11.80 0.01 29.79
C LYS A 5 12.91 -0.61 28.95
N GLU A 6 13.04 -1.93 28.94
CA GLU A 6 14.06 -2.62 28.14
C GLU A 6 13.88 -2.34 26.64
N LYS A 7 12.66 -2.42 26.12
CA LYS A 7 12.39 -2.12 24.71
C LYS A 7 12.71 -0.68 24.34
N PHE A 8 12.20 0.29 25.10
CA PHE A 8 12.48 1.69 24.81
C PHE A 8 13.96 2.04 25.01
N ALA A 9 14.66 1.43 25.97
CA ALA A 9 16.11 1.59 26.10
C ALA A 9 16.86 1.12 24.84
N LYS A 10 16.48 -0.04 24.27
CA LYS A 10 17.06 -0.54 23.01
C LYS A 10 16.77 0.39 21.83
N LEU A 11 15.58 0.96 21.75
CA LEU A 11 15.23 1.96 20.73
C LEU A 11 16.07 3.24 20.87
N LEU A 12 16.28 3.72 22.09
CA LEU A 12 17.12 4.91 22.36
C LEU A 12 18.59 4.68 22.04
N LEU A 13 19.08 3.44 22.13
CA LEU A 13 20.43 3.07 21.71
C LEU A 13 20.58 2.99 20.18
N GLY A 14 19.48 3.00 19.42
CA GLY A 14 19.54 2.93 17.96
C GLY A 14 20.25 1.67 17.47
N GLU A 15 19.99 0.51 18.10
CA GLU A 15 20.65 -0.77 17.79
C GLU A 15 22.16 -0.85 18.14
N ASP A 16 22.77 0.25 18.61
CA ASP A 16 24.15 0.25 19.12
C ASP A 16 24.19 -0.10 20.61
N MET A 17 24.26 -1.40 20.90
CA MET A 17 24.32 -1.92 22.27
C MET A 17 25.63 -1.60 23.01
N SER A 18 26.62 -1.00 22.35
CA SER A 18 27.86 -0.52 23.01
C SER A 18 27.67 0.81 23.74
N GLY A 19 26.59 1.55 23.45
CA GLY A 19 26.34 2.88 24.00
C GLY A 19 27.14 3.99 23.32
N GLY A 20 27.84 3.71 22.21
CA GLY A 20 28.70 4.65 21.51
C GLY A 20 27.98 5.68 20.63
N GLY A 21 26.66 5.59 20.49
CA GLY A 21 25.85 6.50 19.69
C GLY A 21 26.11 6.41 18.20
N LYS A 22 26.68 5.29 17.72
CA LYS A 22 26.96 5.04 16.29
C LYS A 22 25.88 4.18 15.63
N GLY A 23 24.72 4.12 16.26
CA GLY A 23 23.55 3.37 15.83
C GLY A 23 22.78 4.03 14.70
N VAL A 24 21.61 3.48 14.43
CA VAL A 24 20.65 3.98 13.45
C VAL A 24 19.77 5.10 14.02
N SER A 25 19.03 5.80 13.16
CA SER A 25 18.06 6.81 13.60
C SER A 25 16.94 6.17 14.44
N SER A 26 16.28 6.95 15.31
CA SER A 26 15.11 6.44 16.05
C SER A 26 13.97 6.00 15.13
N ALA A 27 13.81 6.67 13.98
CA ALA A 27 12.86 6.29 12.95
C ALA A 27 13.18 4.88 12.39
N LEU A 28 14.45 4.62 12.03
CA LEU A 28 14.85 3.31 11.52
C LEU A 28 14.81 2.23 12.61
N ALA A 29 15.23 2.53 13.83
CA ALA A 29 15.14 1.61 14.97
C ALA A 29 13.68 1.20 15.25
N LEU A 30 12.73 2.13 15.16
CA LEU A 30 11.30 1.84 15.30
C LEU A 30 10.77 0.98 14.15
N SER A 31 11.12 1.31 12.90
CA SER A 31 10.75 0.51 11.72
C SER A 31 11.26 -0.94 11.82
N ASN A 32 12.52 -1.11 12.24
CA ASN A 32 13.13 -2.41 12.47
C ASN A 32 12.46 -3.15 13.63
N ALA A 33 12.16 -2.47 14.75
CA ALA A 33 11.48 -3.07 15.89
C ALA A 33 10.07 -3.57 15.54
N ILE A 34 9.30 -2.82 14.74
CA ILE A 34 7.97 -3.23 14.25
C ILE A 34 8.12 -4.47 13.35
N THR A 35 9.06 -4.43 12.40
CA THR A 35 9.33 -5.55 11.47
C THR A 35 9.73 -6.82 12.22
N ASN A 36 10.65 -6.70 13.19
CA ASN A 36 11.14 -7.83 13.99
C ASN A 36 10.05 -8.40 14.92
N LEU A 37 9.20 -7.53 15.48
CA LEU A 37 8.06 -7.98 16.28
C LEU A 37 7.08 -8.79 15.43
N ALA A 38 6.76 -8.31 14.22
CA ALA A 38 5.89 -9.03 13.30
C ALA A 38 6.50 -10.38 12.88
N ALA A 39 7.79 -10.42 12.54
CA ALA A 39 8.48 -11.66 12.20
C ALA A 39 8.44 -12.68 13.36
N SER A 40 8.65 -12.22 14.59
CA SER A 40 8.58 -13.08 15.78
C SER A 40 7.16 -13.55 16.11
N ALA A 41 6.13 -12.74 15.86
CA ALA A 41 4.75 -13.08 16.20
C ALA A 41 4.06 -13.94 15.13
N PHE A 42 4.37 -13.70 13.86
CA PHE A 42 3.68 -14.31 12.72
C PHE A 42 4.54 -15.28 11.92
N GLY A 43 5.87 -15.32 12.13
CA GLY A 43 6.75 -16.28 11.43
C GLY A 43 6.40 -17.74 11.72
N GLU A 44 5.76 -18.00 12.86
CA GLU A 44 5.27 -19.31 13.27
C GLU A 44 3.85 -19.62 12.73
N GLN A 45 3.14 -18.61 12.21
CA GLN A 45 1.77 -18.74 11.71
C GLN A 45 1.74 -19.38 10.31
N LYS A 46 1.98 -20.69 10.27
CA LYS A 46 2.02 -21.47 9.03
C LYS A 46 0.67 -22.03 8.60
N ARG A 47 -0.34 -21.93 9.45
CA ARG A 47 -1.68 -22.54 9.33
C ARG A 47 -2.78 -21.48 9.48
N LEU A 48 -3.97 -21.79 8.98
CA LEU A 48 -5.20 -21.04 9.26
C LEU A 48 -5.77 -21.55 10.58
N GLU A 49 -5.35 -20.93 11.66
CA GLU A 49 -5.80 -21.24 13.01
C GLU A 49 -5.66 -19.99 13.89
N PRO A 50 -6.41 -19.89 14.99
CA PRO A 50 -6.23 -18.81 15.94
C PRO A 50 -4.79 -18.73 16.43
N MET A 51 -4.29 -17.50 16.57
CA MET A 51 -2.97 -17.30 17.15
C MET A 51 -2.95 -17.77 18.61
N GLN A 52 -1.84 -18.38 19.04
CA GLN A 52 -1.64 -18.74 20.44
C GLN A 52 -1.94 -17.56 21.37
N PRO A 53 -2.75 -17.74 22.45
CA PRO A 53 -3.22 -16.63 23.28
C PRO A 53 -2.09 -15.75 23.80
N GLU A 54 -0.98 -16.36 24.22
CA GLU A 54 0.20 -15.64 24.71
C GLU A 54 0.85 -14.77 23.63
N THR A 55 1.03 -15.32 22.41
CA THR A 55 1.57 -14.59 21.26
C THR A 55 0.65 -13.44 20.84
N LYS A 56 -0.67 -13.66 20.86
CA LYS A 56 -1.67 -12.62 20.53
C LYS A 56 -1.67 -11.48 21.55
N ILE A 57 -1.61 -11.79 22.83
CA ILE A 57 -1.50 -10.80 23.92
C ILE A 57 -0.17 -10.03 23.77
N LYS A 58 0.93 -10.74 23.51
CA LYS A 58 2.24 -10.13 23.30
C LYS A 58 2.23 -9.18 22.10
N TRP A 59 1.70 -9.62 20.96
CA TRP A 59 1.56 -8.80 19.75
C TRP A 59 0.81 -7.50 20.05
N ARG A 60 -0.43 -7.61 20.57
CA ARG A 60 -1.28 -6.45 20.87
C ARG A 60 -0.60 -5.47 21.83
N LYS A 61 0.08 -5.97 22.86
CA LYS A 61 0.75 -5.15 23.87
C LYS A 61 2.02 -4.47 23.34
N GLU A 62 2.88 -5.22 22.65
CA GLU A 62 4.16 -4.70 22.19
C GLU A 62 4.00 -3.77 20.97
N ILE A 63 3.06 -4.04 20.07
CA ILE A 63 2.77 -3.14 18.96
C ILE A 63 2.20 -1.82 19.49
N ASP A 64 1.34 -1.87 20.51
CA ASP A 64 0.78 -0.67 21.12
C ASP A 64 1.85 0.24 21.72
N TRP A 65 2.86 -0.34 22.36
CA TRP A 65 4.03 0.43 22.83
C TRP A 65 4.77 1.11 21.69
N LEU A 66 5.03 0.40 20.58
CA LEU A 66 5.74 0.98 19.44
C LEU A 66 4.93 2.09 18.76
N LEU A 67 3.61 1.95 18.72
CA LEU A 67 2.69 2.95 18.13
C LEU A 67 2.44 4.15 19.05
N SER A 68 2.63 4.03 20.37
CA SER A 68 2.37 5.14 21.33
C SER A 68 3.14 6.43 21.04
N VAL A 69 4.26 6.34 20.31
CA VAL A 69 5.03 7.52 19.90
C VAL A 69 4.19 8.45 18.99
N THR A 70 3.25 7.89 18.22
CA THR A 70 2.38 8.64 17.31
C THR A 70 1.40 9.57 18.02
N ASP A 71 1.06 9.29 19.28
CA ASP A 71 0.20 10.15 20.10
C ASP A 71 0.89 11.47 20.49
N HIS A 72 2.22 11.50 20.38
CA HIS A 72 3.07 12.64 20.72
C HIS A 72 3.59 13.40 19.50
N ILE A 73 3.27 12.96 18.27
CA ILE A 73 3.63 13.66 17.04
C ILE A 73 2.48 14.59 16.66
N VAL A 74 2.70 15.89 16.87
CA VAL A 74 1.67 16.93 16.77
C VAL A 74 2.07 18.06 15.84
N GLU A 75 1.06 18.69 15.24
CA GLU A 75 1.13 19.96 14.55
C GLU A 75 0.63 21.07 15.49
N PHE A 76 1.30 22.22 15.45
CA PHE A 76 0.84 23.42 16.14
C PHE A 76 -0.09 24.19 15.21
N VAL A 77 -1.36 24.27 15.57
CA VAL A 77 -2.39 24.96 14.78
C VAL A 77 -2.94 26.16 15.54
N ALA A 78 -3.15 27.26 14.83
CA ALA A 78 -3.76 28.46 15.40
C ALA A 78 -5.24 28.21 15.70
N SER A 79 -5.69 28.63 16.88
CA SER A 79 -7.06 28.46 17.35
C SER A 79 -7.50 29.66 18.19
N LYS A 80 -8.79 29.70 18.53
CA LYS A 80 -9.39 30.75 19.36
C LYS A 80 -10.01 30.12 20.59
N GLN A 81 -9.67 30.64 21.76
CA GLN A 81 -10.25 30.25 23.02
C GLN A 81 -11.11 31.39 23.57
N LYS A 82 -12.35 31.09 23.94
CA LYS A 82 -13.23 32.02 24.65
C LYS A 82 -13.09 31.80 26.15
N ALA A 83 -12.73 32.84 26.88
CA ALA A 83 -12.71 32.83 28.34
C ALA A 83 -14.14 32.96 28.90
N LYS A 84 -14.30 32.66 30.20
CA LYS A 84 -15.61 32.66 30.89
C LYS A 84 -16.29 34.04 30.91
N ASP A 85 -15.51 35.10 30.73
CA ASP A 85 -15.96 36.49 30.63
C ASP A 85 -16.41 36.90 29.22
N GLY A 86 -16.35 35.99 28.24
CA GLY A 86 -16.69 36.24 26.84
C GLY A 86 -15.53 36.79 26.00
N THR A 87 -14.36 37.05 26.60
CA THR A 87 -13.19 37.53 25.87
C THR A 87 -12.63 36.42 24.98
N THR A 88 -12.36 36.72 23.71
CA THR A 88 -11.74 35.77 22.76
C THR A 88 -10.24 36.03 22.68
N MET A 89 -9.44 34.98 22.85
CA MET A 89 -7.98 35.02 22.76
C MET A 89 -7.50 34.06 21.67
N GLU A 90 -6.56 34.51 20.85
CA GLU A 90 -5.88 33.65 19.88
C GLU A 90 -4.80 32.84 20.59
N ILE A 91 -4.85 31.53 20.43
CA ILE A 91 -3.95 30.57 21.08
C ILE A 91 -3.40 29.58 20.05
N MET A 92 -2.27 28.96 20.35
CA MET A 92 -1.79 27.79 19.62
C MET A 92 -2.24 26.54 20.36
N ILE A 93 -2.82 25.59 19.64
CA ILE A 93 -3.17 24.27 20.17
C ILE A 93 -2.36 23.18 19.46
N THR A 94 -2.14 22.06 20.15
CA THR A 94 -1.54 20.86 19.56
C THR A 94 -2.64 19.98 19.00
N LYS A 95 -2.52 19.61 17.73
CA LYS A 95 -3.36 18.60 17.06
C LYS A 95 -2.46 17.45 16.61
N GLN A 96 -2.91 16.20 16.69
CA GLN A 96 -2.14 15.08 16.11
C GLN A 96 -1.88 15.34 14.62
N ARG A 97 -0.69 15.00 14.14
CA ARG A 97 -0.32 15.20 12.73
C ARG A 97 -1.33 14.53 11.81
N THR A 98 -1.69 15.22 10.73
CA THR A 98 -2.87 14.87 9.91
C THR A 98 -2.77 13.46 9.28
N ASP A 99 -1.58 13.07 8.81
CA ASP A 99 -1.29 11.74 8.27
C ASP A 99 -1.49 10.63 9.33
N LEU A 100 -1.06 10.87 10.57
CA LEU A 100 -1.16 9.91 11.67
C LEU A 100 -2.60 9.78 12.18
N GLN A 101 -3.33 10.90 12.28
CA GLN A 101 -4.70 10.94 12.79
C GLN A 101 -5.62 10.02 12.00
N MET A 102 -5.46 9.96 10.68
CA MET A 102 -6.28 9.12 9.81
C MET A 102 -5.72 7.70 9.67
N ASN A 103 -4.41 7.57 9.43
CA ASN A 103 -3.84 6.27 9.04
C ASN A 103 -3.61 5.32 10.22
N ILE A 104 -3.28 5.81 11.42
CA ILE A 104 -3.03 4.93 12.58
C ILE A 104 -4.30 4.14 12.99
N PRO A 105 -5.48 4.78 13.15
CA PRO A 105 -6.72 4.05 13.42
C PRO A 105 -7.09 3.08 12.30
N ALA A 106 -6.91 3.48 11.03
CA ALA A 106 -7.18 2.63 9.88
C ALA A 106 -6.30 1.36 9.91
N LEU A 107 -4.99 1.50 10.11
CA LEU A 107 -4.07 0.36 10.19
C LEU A 107 -4.38 -0.56 11.39
N ARG A 108 -4.76 -0.01 12.55
CA ARG A 108 -5.20 -0.83 13.70
C ARG A 108 -6.47 -1.63 13.39
N LYS A 109 -7.41 -1.05 12.64
CA LYS A 109 -8.62 -1.76 12.19
C LYS A 109 -8.25 -2.91 11.25
N LEU A 110 -7.36 -2.66 10.28
CA LEU A 110 -6.86 -3.69 9.37
C LEU A 110 -6.14 -4.84 10.10
N ASP A 111 -5.27 -4.54 11.07
CA ASP A 111 -4.59 -5.55 11.91
C ASP A 111 -5.58 -6.39 12.71
N THR A 112 -6.62 -5.74 13.27
CA THR A 112 -7.69 -6.43 14.01
C THR A 112 -8.48 -7.36 13.09
N MET A 113 -8.87 -6.90 11.90
CA MET A 113 -9.56 -7.75 10.91
C MET A 113 -8.76 -9.01 10.55
N LEU A 114 -7.44 -8.91 10.45
CA LEU A 114 -6.59 -10.09 10.20
C LEU A 114 -6.52 -11.04 11.40
N LEU A 115 -6.56 -10.52 12.64
CA LEU A 115 -6.64 -11.36 13.84
C LEU A 115 -7.98 -12.08 13.90
N ASP A 116 -9.08 -11.35 13.68
CA ASP A 116 -10.43 -11.90 13.72
C ASP A 116 -10.65 -12.94 12.61
N CYS A 117 -10.05 -12.72 11.43
CA CYS A 117 -10.02 -13.72 10.36
C CYS A 117 -9.39 -15.02 10.84
N LEU A 118 -8.20 -14.97 11.47
CA LEU A 118 -7.54 -16.17 12.00
C LEU A 118 -8.33 -16.82 13.15
N ASP A 119 -8.91 -16.02 14.05
CA ASP A 119 -9.74 -16.51 15.14
C ASP A 119 -10.96 -17.28 14.61
N SER A 120 -11.54 -16.84 13.49
CA SER A 120 -12.71 -17.49 12.89
C SER A 120 -12.45 -18.92 12.36
N PHE A 121 -11.19 -19.36 12.31
CA PHE A 121 -10.82 -20.73 11.97
C PHE A 121 -10.87 -21.71 13.16
N GLU A 122 -11.09 -21.23 14.39
CA GLU A 122 -11.19 -22.11 15.57
C GLU A 122 -12.28 -23.18 15.42
N ASP A 123 -13.43 -22.79 14.87
CA ASP A 123 -14.62 -23.65 14.74
C ASP A 123 -14.62 -24.50 13.45
N GLN A 124 -13.57 -24.42 12.62
CA GLN A 124 -13.54 -25.05 11.30
C GLN A 124 -12.98 -26.48 11.36
N SER A 125 -13.85 -27.46 11.66
CA SER A 125 -13.44 -28.87 11.75
C SER A 125 -13.14 -29.55 10.42
N GLU A 126 -13.56 -28.98 9.29
CA GLU A 126 -13.35 -29.57 7.95
C GLU A 126 -11.92 -29.35 7.42
N ILE A 127 -11.18 -28.40 8.00
CA ILE A 127 -9.82 -28.05 7.58
C ILE A 127 -8.85 -28.58 8.63
N SER A 128 -7.92 -29.43 8.22
CA SER A 128 -6.85 -29.93 9.07
C SER A 128 -5.50 -29.83 8.38
N TYR A 129 -4.41 -30.05 9.10
CA TYR A 129 -3.06 -30.00 8.55
C TYR A 129 -2.32 -31.30 8.83
N THR A 130 -1.47 -31.75 7.90
CA THR A 130 -0.61 -32.91 8.13
C THR A 130 0.35 -32.69 9.30
N SER A 131 0.56 -33.71 10.13
CA SER A 131 1.63 -33.73 11.12
C SER A 131 2.99 -33.84 10.44
N GLN A 132 4.01 -33.26 11.08
CA GLN A 132 5.38 -33.21 10.57
C GLN A 132 5.98 -34.62 10.34
N ASP A 133 5.49 -35.63 11.06
CA ASP A 133 5.95 -37.02 10.96
C ASP A 133 5.43 -37.76 9.70
N GLU A 134 4.32 -37.30 9.11
CA GLU A 134 3.71 -37.85 7.88
C GLU A 134 4.26 -37.20 6.59
N GLU A 135 5.01 -36.09 6.73
CA GLU A 135 5.61 -35.33 5.61
C GLU A 135 6.62 -36.16 4.80
N GLY A 136 7.18 -37.23 5.37
CA GLY A 136 8.15 -38.10 4.71
C GLY A 136 7.59 -38.97 3.57
N LYS A 137 6.26 -39.13 3.45
CA LYS A 137 5.62 -39.95 2.39
C LYS A 137 4.83 -39.14 1.36
N ASN A 138 4.35 -37.95 1.73
CA ASN A 138 3.55 -37.05 0.89
C ASN A 138 4.12 -35.62 0.91
N SER A 139 5.44 -35.47 0.86
CA SER A 139 6.06 -34.14 0.80
C SER A 139 5.56 -33.40 -0.45
N ARG A 140 5.10 -32.16 -0.25
CA ARG A 140 4.88 -31.20 -1.33
C ARG A 140 6.13 -31.20 -2.22
N LYS A 141 5.99 -31.51 -3.51
CA LYS A 141 7.07 -31.35 -4.53
C LYS A 141 7.27 -29.88 -4.92
N ASP A 142 7.05 -28.98 -3.98
CA ASP A 142 6.84 -27.55 -4.21
C ASP A 142 7.90 -26.74 -3.45
N ASP A 143 8.13 -25.51 -3.88
CA ASP A 143 9.18 -24.61 -3.34
C ASP A 143 8.94 -24.20 -1.87
N LYS A 144 7.81 -24.61 -1.28
CA LYS A 144 7.31 -24.25 0.05
C LYS A 144 7.30 -25.42 1.03
N TRP A 145 8.36 -26.24 1.03
CA TRP A 145 8.46 -27.47 1.84
C TRP A 145 8.28 -27.27 3.35
N TRP A 146 8.49 -26.06 3.87
CA TRP A 146 8.35 -25.71 5.28
C TRP A 146 6.92 -25.34 5.72
N ILE A 147 5.95 -25.33 4.80
CA ILE A 147 4.53 -25.00 5.05
C ILE A 147 3.70 -26.29 5.03
N PRO A 148 2.99 -26.63 6.13
CA PRO A 148 2.15 -27.82 6.20
C PRO A 148 1.08 -27.86 5.12
N THR A 149 0.80 -29.04 4.58
CA THR A 149 -0.23 -29.23 3.56
C THR A 149 -1.62 -29.27 4.20
N PRO A 150 -2.58 -28.45 3.75
CA PRO A 150 -3.96 -28.55 4.22
C PRO A 150 -4.61 -29.86 3.74
N LYS A 151 -5.42 -30.45 4.62
CA LYS A 151 -6.26 -31.62 4.38
C LYS A 151 -7.72 -31.21 4.49
N VAL A 152 -8.49 -31.63 3.51
CA VAL A 152 -9.94 -31.44 3.40
C VAL A 152 -10.63 -32.82 3.31
N PRO A 153 -11.95 -32.92 3.48
CA PRO A 153 -12.66 -34.20 3.34
C PRO A 153 -12.46 -34.80 1.93
N PRO A 154 -12.55 -36.14 1.77
CA PRO A 154 -12.27 -36.80 0.48
C PRO A 154 -13.13 -36.34 -0.70
N ASN A 155 -14.32 -35.79 -0.44
CA ASN A 155 -15.24 -35.28 -1.46
C ASN A 155 -15.23 -33.74 -1.56
N GLY A 156 -14.23 -33.09 -0.95
CA GLY A 156 -14.15 -31.64 -0.79
C GLY A 156 -14.90 -31.12 0.44
N LEU A 157 -14.81 -29.80 0.62
CA LEU A 157 -15.47 -29.02 1.66
C LEU A 157 -16.97 -28.90 1.40
N SER A 158 -17.74 -28.68 2.46
CA SER A 158 -19.15 -28.32 2.35
C SER A 158 -19.34 -26.99 1.61
N ASP A 159 -20.48 -26.84 0.91
CA ASP A 159 -20.81 -25.60 0.19
C ASP A 159 -20.82 -24.37 1.13
N ALA A 160 -21.23 -24.56 2.39
CA ALA A 160 -21.22 -23.52 3.40
C ALA A 160 -19.79 -23.07 3.71
N THR A 161 -18.88 -24.01 3.99
CA THR A 161 -17.47 -23.75 4.29
C THR A 161 -16.75 -23.15 3.09
N ARG A 162 -17.05 -23.58 1.85
CA ARG A 162 -16.49 -22.98 0.62
C ARG A 162 -16.89 -21.53 0.46
N LYS A 163 -18.19 -21.21 0.58
CA LYS A 163 -18.68 -19.83 0.47
C LYS A 163 -18.08 -18.94 1.56
N TRP A 164 -17.97 -19.48 2.77
CA TRP A 164 -17.33 -18.79 3.89
C TRP A 164 -15.83 -18.55 3.65
N LEU A 165 -15.07 -19.53 3.15
CA LEU A 165 -13.66 -19.36 2.78
C LEU A 165 -13.46 -18.29 1.71
N GLN A 166 -14.33 -18.27 0.70
CA GLN A 166 -14.28 -17.24 -0.34
C GLN A 166 -14.54 -15.85 0.24
N PHE A 167 -15.52 -15.71 1.14
CA PHE A 167 -15.76 -14.46 1.86
C PHE A 167 -14.54 -14.02 2.70
N GLN A 168 -13.90 -14.95 3.42
CA GLN A 168 -12.67 -14.65 4.16
C GLN A 168 -11.54 -14.21 3.21
N LYS A 169 -11.38 -14.88 2.06
CA LYS A 169 -10.40 -14.51 1.04
C LYS A 169 -10.63 -13.09 0.54
N ASP A 170 -11.86 -12.74 0.22
CA ASP A 170 -12.21 -11.42 -0.30
C ASP A 170 -11.99 -10.32 0.75
N SER A 171 -12.36 -10.59 2.01
CA SER A 171 -12.11 -9.70 3.16
C SER A 171 -10.60 -9.45 3.36
N VAL A 172 -9.78 -10.51 3.39
CA VAL A 172 -8.32 -10.39 3.54
C VAL A 172 -7.68 -9.67 2.35
N ASN A 173 -8.18 -9.89 1.13
CA ASN A 173 -7.71 -9.19 -0.06
C ASN A 173 -8.00 -7.68 0.01
N GLN A 174 -9.15 -7.27 0.55
CA GLN A 174 -9.43 -5.86 0.80
C GLN A 174 -8.47 -5.26 1.83
N VAL A 175 -8.17 -5.99 2.91
CA VAL A 175 -7.15 -5.57 3.89
C VAL A 175 -5.78 -5.40 3.23
N HIS A 176 -5.37 -6.37 2.41
CA HIS A 176 -4.11 -6.32 1.65
C HIS A 176 -4.04 -5.07 0.77
N LYS A 177 -5.08 -4.81 -0.04
CA LYS A 177 -5.15 -3.64 -0.91
C LYS A 177 -5.10 -2.33 -0.14
N ALA A 178 -5.81 -2.23 0.98
CA ALA A 178 -5.83 -1.03 1.82
C ALA A 178 -4.46 -0.76 2.45
N ALA A 179 -3.80 -1.78 3.01
CA ALA A 179 -2.46 -1.67 3.58
C ALA A 179 -1.42 -1.27 2.52
N LEU A 180 -1.46 -1.91 1.34
CA LEU A 180 -0.60 -1.60 0.20
C LEU A 180 -0.80 -0.17 -0.35
N ALA A 181 -2.04 0.35 -0.28
CA ALA A 181 -2.35 1.72 -0.68
C ALA A 181 -1.75 2.74 0.31
N ILE A 182 -1.96 2.53 1.61
CA ILE A 182 -1.37 3.37 2.67
C ILE A 182 0.16 3.34 2.56
N ASN A 183 0.77 2.15 2.47
CA ASN A 183 2.23 2.02 2.40
C ASN A 183 2.83 2.83 1.24
N ALA A 184 2.24 2.73 0.05
CA ALA A 184 2.74 3.46 -1.10
C ALA A 184 2.49 4.98 -1.03
N GLN A 185 1.40 5.42 -0.40
CA GLN A 185 1.17 6.84 -0.17
C GLN A 185 2.28 7.41 0.71
N ILE A 186 2.60 6.73 1.82
CA ILE A 186 3.66 7.16 2.75
C ILE A 186 5.03 7.14 2.07
N LEU A 187 5.36 6.08 1.33
CA LEU A 187 6.60 6.03 0.55
C LEU A 187 6.68 7.19 -0.47
N THR A 188 5.57 7.62 -1.05
CA THR A 188 5.54 8.76 -1.97
C THR A 188 5.85 10.08 -1.25
N GLU A 189 5.32 10.26 -0.05
CA GLU A 189 5.51 11.45 0.80
C GLU A 189 6.87 11.52 1.49
N MET A 190 7.54 10.38 1.69
CA MET A 190 8.89 10.33 2.25
C MET A 190 9.90 11.06 1.37
N GLU A 191 10.75 11.85 2.02
CA GLU A 191 11.82 12.62 1.37
C GLU A 191 12.80 11.70 0.63
N VAL A 192 13.23 12.13 -0.56
CA VAL A 192 14.26 11.41 -1.33
C VAL A 192 15.63 11.72 -0.74
N PRO A 193 16.39 10.73 -0.25
CA PRO A 193 17.68 10.95 0.39
C PRO A 193 18.73 11.59 -0.53
N GLU A 194 19.56 12.49 0.01
CA GLU A 194 20.62 13.18 -0.75
C GLU A 194 21.63 12.20 -1.38
N ASN A 195 22.00 11.15 -0.67
CA ASN A 195 22.90 10.11 -1.18
C ASN A 195 22.31 9.32 -2.36
N TYR A 196 20.99 9.10 -2.40
CA TYR A 196 20.34 8.50 -3.57
C TYR A 196 20.48 9.44 -4.76
N ILE A 197 20.23 10.74 -4.55
CA ILE A 197 20.35 11.78 -5.56
C ILE A 197 21.77 11.88 -6.12
N GLU A 198 22.79 11.83 -5.26
CA GLU A 198 24.21 11.91 -5.66
C GLU A 198 24.63 10.73 -6.56
N ASN A 199 23.98 9.58 -6.38
CA ASN A 199 24.23 8.36 -7.16
C ASN A 199 23.39 8.27 -8.44
N LEU A 200 22.50 9.23 -8.71
CA LEU A 200 21.67 9.21 -9.92
C LEU A 200 22.51 9.42 -11.21
N PRO A 201 22.12 8.78 -12.32
CA PRO A 201 22.67 9.09 -13.63
C PRO A 201 22.50 10.58 -14.02
N LYS A 202 23.38 11.10 -14.88
CA LYS A 202 23.41 12.53 -15.28
C LYS A 202 22.10 13.02 -15.93
N ASN A 203 21.33 12.13 -16.55
CA ASN A 203 20.07 12.46 -17.21
C ASN A 203 19.15 11.22 -17.32
N GLY A 204 17.85 11.44 -17.55
CA GLY A 204 16.86 10.35 -17.65
C GLY A 204 17.17 9.36 -18.77
N ARG A 205 17.79 9.79 -19.88
CA ARG A 205 18.22 8.87 -20.95
C ARG A 205 19.31 7.90 -20.50
N ALA A 206 20.25 8.34 -19.67
CA ALA A 206 21.27 7.47 -19.09
C ALA A 206 20.70 6.46 -18.08
N SER A 207 19.58 6.80 -17.43
CA SER A 207 18.87 5.89 -16.52
C SER A 207 17.98 4.89 -17.27
N LEU A 208 17.17 5.36 -18.22
CA LEU A 208 16.26 4.52 -19.02
C LEU A 208 16.98 3.73 -20.10
N GLY A 209 18.15 4.16 -20.57
CA GLY A 209 18.75 3.62 -21.79
C GLY A 209 18.00 4.07 -23.05
N ASP A 210 18.63 3.89 -24.21
CA ASP A 210 18.17 4.47 -25.47
C ASP A 210 16.80 3.96 -25.93
N SER A 211 16.53 2.66 -25.77
CA SER A 211 15.29 2.04 -26.22
C SER A 211 14.08 2.58 -25.45
N ILE A 212 14.11 2.48 -24.11
CA ILE A 212 13.02 2.92 -23.23
C ILE A 212 12.83 4.43 -23.33
N TYR A 213 13.94 5.20 -23.38
CA TYR A 213 13.86 6.64 -23.53
C TYR A 213 13.16 7.02 -24.84
N ARG A 214 13.47 6.36 -25.95
CA ARG A 214 12.80 6.63 -27.23
C ARG A 214 11.30 6.36 -27.14
N SER A 215 10.89 5.25 -26.54
CA SER A 215 9.46 4.91 -26.40
C SER A 215 8.70 5.87 -25.49
N ILE A 216 9.26 6.23 -24.32
CA ILE A 216 8.61 7.16 -23.38
C ILE A 216 8.52 8.59 -23.95
N THR A 217 9.45 8.97 -24.82
CA THR A 217 9.52 10.32 -25.40
C THR A 217 8.88 10.46 -26.78
N ASP A 218 8.21 9.41 -27.26
CA ASP A 218 7.50 9.40 -28.54
C ASP A 218 6.30 10.38 -28.52
N GLU A 219 5.88 10.84 -29.69
CA GLU A 219 4.71 11.71 -29.84
C GLU A 219 3.43 10.96 -29.40
N TYR A 220 3.30 9.70 -29.83
CA TYR A 220 2.22 8.81 -29.43
C TYR A 220 2.70 7.81 -28.38
N PHE A 221 2.00 7.72 -27.26
CA PHE A 221 2.37 6.82 -26.17
C PHE A 221 1.14 6.09 -25.64
N ASP A 222 1.23 4.78 -25.63
CA ASP A 222 0.30 3.88 -24.96
C ASP A 222 1.10 3.08 -23.92
N PRO A 223 0.78 3.19 -22.62
CA PRO A 223 1.51 2.47 -21.57
C PRO A 223 1.36 0.94 -21.68
N ASP A 224 0.23 0.43 -22.18
CA ASP A 224 0.02 -1.01 -22.31
C ASP A 224 0.86 -1.58 -23.46
N TYR A 225 0.89 -0.87 -24.61
CA TYR A 225 1.81 -1.20 -25.70
C TYR A 225 3.27 -1.11 -25.24
N PHE A 226 3.67 -0.03 -24.55
CA PHE A 226 5.02 0.12 -24.00
C PHE A 226 5.42 -1.10 -23.17
N LEU A 227 4.58 -1.51 -22.22
CA LEU A 227 4.84 -2.65 -21.35
C LEU A 227 4.87 -3.99 -22.12
N SER A 228 4.08 -4.15 -23.19
CA SER A 228 4.15 -5.36 -24.02
C SER A 228 5.46 -5.51 -24.80
N THR A 229 6.18 -4.40 -25.04
CA THR A 229 7.50 -4.42 -25.68
C THR A 229 8.64 -4.64 -24.69
N MET A 230 8.36 -4.57 -23.39
CA MET A 230 9.35 -4.78 -22.33
C MET A 230 9.46 -6.25 -21.96
N ASP A 231 10.67 -6.67 -21.60
CA ASP A 231 10.92 -8.00 -21.07
C ASP A 231 10.56 -8.05 -19.58
N LEU A 232 9.34 -8.51 -19.28
CA LEU A 232 8.80 -8.65 -17.93
C LEU A 232 8.78 -10.11 -17.47
N SER A 233 9.68 -10.95 -18.00
CA SER A 233 9.65 -12.40 -17.77
C SER A 233 10.11 -12.83 -16.38
N SER A 234 10.78 -11.95 -15.63
CA SER A 234 11.22 -12.22 -14.27
C SER A 234 11.07 -11.01 -13.36
N GLU A 235 10.93 -11.29 -12.05
CA GLU A 235 10.85 -10.28 -11.00
C GLU A 235 12.01 -9.30 -11.02
N HIS A 236 13.24 -9.79 -11.26
CA HIS A 236 14.42 -8.94 -11.39
C HIS A 236 14.34 -7.95 -12.55
N LYS A 237 13.76 -8.34 -13.69
CA LYS A 237 13.62 -7.44 -14.85
C LYS A 237 12.53 -6.40 -14.61
N ILE A 238 11.43 -6.80 -13.97
CA ILE A 238 10.36 -5.89 -13.56
C ILE A 238 10.91 -4.85 -12.57
N LEU A 239 11.72 -5.29 -11.59
CA LEU A 239 12.34 -4.41 -10.61
C LEU A 239 13.40 -3.49 -11.23
N ASP A 240 14.21 -3.97 -12.19
CA ASP A 240 15.14 -3.13 -12.95
C ASP A 240 14.40 -2.01 -13.70
N LEU A 241 13.30 -2.36 -14.39
CA LEU A 241 12.48 -1.38 -15.09
C LEU A 241 11.90 -0.34 -14.12
N LYS A 242 11.32 -0.79 -12.99
CA LYS A 242 10.80 0.11 -11.93
C LYS A 242 11.90 1.07 -11.46
N ASN A 243 13.07 0.56 -11.10
CA ASN A 243 14.21 1.36 -10.63
C ASN A 243 14.65 2.43 -11.63
N ARG A 244 14.70 2.08 -12.92
CA ARG A 244 15.10 3.01 -14.00
C ARG A 244 14.06 4.10 -14.25
N ILE A 245 12.78 3.75 -14.15
CA ILE A 245 11.69 4.72 -14.28
C ILE A 245 11.68 5.69 -13.09
N GLU A 246 11.75 5.18 -11.86
CA GLU A 246 11.80 6.02 -10.64
C GLU A 246 12.98 6.97 -10.64
N ALA A 247 14.19 6.48 -10.93
CA ALA A 247 15.38 7.30 -11.05
C ALA A 247 15.19 8.44 -12.08
N SER A 248 14.51 8.16 -13.19
CA SER A 248 14.24 9.15 -14.24
C SER A 248 13.22 10.21 -13.81
N VAL A 249 12.17 9.81 -13.10
CA VAL A 249 11.20 10.74 -12.49
C VAL A 249 11.90 11.70 -11.54
N ILE A 250 12.78 11.19 -10.66
CA ILE A 250 13.54 12.06 -9.73
C ILE A 250 14.45 13.03 -10.50
N ILE A 251 15.13 12.56 -11.57
CA ILE A 251 15.97 13.43 -12.40
C ILE A 251 15.15 14.53 -13.07
N TRP A 252 13.96 14.21 -13.61
CA TRP A 252 13.12 15.19 -14.28
C TRP A 252 12.56 16.22 -13.31
N ARG A 253 11.98 15.81 -12.18
CA ARG A 253 11.49 16.71 -11.11
C ARG A 253 12.56 17.69 -10.65
N ARG A 254 13.79 17.21 -10.40
CA ARG A 254 14.92 18.08 -10.00
C ARG A 254 15.29 19.09 -11.07
N LYS A 255 15.25 18.70 -12.35
CA LYS A 255 15.53 19.60 -13.48
C LYS A 255 14.40 20.59 -13.76
N MET A 256 13.20 20.35 -13.25
CA MET A 256 12.11 21.34 -13.24
C MET A 256 12.29 22.37 -12.12
N ASN A 257 12.74 21.94 -10.94
CA ASN A 257 12.90 22.80 -9.76
C ASN A 257 14.21 23.61 -9.73
N ALA A 258 15.23 23.23 -10.50
CA ALA A 258 16.47 23.99 -10.66
C ALA A 258 16.24 25.27 -11.50
N LYS A 259 15.48 26.22 -10.94
CA LYS A 259 14.92 27.36 -11.68
C LYS A 259 15.91 28.50 -11.99
N ASP A 260 17.08 28.62 -11.34
CA ASP A 260 17.82 29.90 -11.43
C ASP A 260 19.36 29.87 -11.49
N ALA A 261 20.03 28.72 -11.64
CA ALA A 261 21.51 28.73 -11.53
C ALA A 261 22.30 28.74 -12.85
N LYS A 262 21.92 28.01 -13.92
CA LYS A 262 22.72 27.95 -15.16
C LYS A 262 21.90 27.66 -16.43
N SER A 263 21.99 28.61 -17.37
CA SER A 263 21.81 28.53 -18.83
C SER A 263 20.60 27.79 -19.42
N ALA A 264 19.63 28.58 -19.88
CA ALA A 264 18.52 28.21 -20.77
C ALA A 264 18.94 27.67 -22.16
N TRP A 265 20.23 27.44 -22.42
CA TRP A 265 20.75 27.04 -23.72
C TRP A 265 21.12 25.55 -23.84
N SER A 266 20.99 24.75 -22.78
CA SER A 266 21.52 23.38 -22.77
C SER A 266 20.48 22.27 -22.58
N SER A 267 19.19 22.51 -22.83
CA SER A 267 18.23 21.40 -22.85
C SER A 267 17.44 21.31 -24.14
N ALA A 268 17.68 20.23 -24.88
CA ALA A 268 16.96 19.86 -26.09
C ALA A 268 15.48 19.47 -25.85
N VAL A 269 15.04 19.38 -24.59
CA VAL A 269 13.67 18.99 -24.22
C VAL A 269 13.02 20.13 -23.45
N SER A 270 11.89 20.62 -23.97
CA SER A 270 11.08 21.67 -23.33
C SER A 270 10.52 21.23 -21.98
N MET A 271 10.11 22.19 -21.16
CA MET A 271 9.53 21.94 -19.83
C MET A 271 8.23 21.14 -19.93
N GLU A 272 7.31 21.55 -20.79
CA GLU A 272 6.04 20.88 -21.09
C GLU A 272 6.24 19.41 -21.51
N LYS A 273 7.27 19.12 -22.33
CA LYS A 273 7.59 17.74 -22.70
C LYS A 273 8.06 16.90 -21.52
N ARG A 274 8.73 17.50 -20.53
CA ARG A 274 9.18 16.76 -19.33
C ARG A 274 8.02 16.45 -18.40
N GLU A 275 7.04 17.34 -18.26
CA GLU A 275 5.81 17.07 -17.50
C GLU A 275 5.07 15.87 -18.10
N ILE A 276 4.94 15.82 -19.43
CA ILE A 276 4.36 14.66 -20.14
C ILE A 276 5.16 13.38 -19.85
N PHE A 277 6.49 13.43 -19.86
CA PHE A 277 7.31 12.24 -19.60
C PHE A 277 7.19 11.77 -18.16
N GLU A 278 7.06 12.70 -17.21
CA GLU A 278 6.81 12.40 -15.80
C GLU A 278 5.45 11.72 -15.61
N GLU A 279 4.37 12.27 -16.19
CA GLU A 279 3.02 11.68 -16.13
C GLU A 279 2.99 10.26 -16.73
N ARG A 280 3.65 10.06 -17.87
CA ARG A 280 3.79 8.74 -18.51
C ARG A 280 4.54 7.77 -17.60
N ALA A 281 5.62 8.20 -16.97
CA ALA A 281 6.40 7.38 -16.05
C ALA A 281 5.60 6.99 -14.80
N GLU A 282 4.86 7.93 -14.20
CA GLU A 282 3.96 7.67 -13.07
C GLU A 282 2.86 6.66 -13.45
N THR A 283 2.29 6.81 -14.64
CA THR A 283 1.29 5.87 -15.17
C THR A 283 1.87 4.46 -15.32
N ILE A 284 3.10 4.33 -15.86
CA ILE A 284 3.77 3.03 -15.95
C ILE A 284 3.99 2.42 -14.55
N LEU A 285 4.47 3.22 -13.58
CA LEU A 285 4.71 2.74 -12.21
C LEU A 285 3.41 2.24 -11.56
N LEU A 286 2.29 2.93 -11.80
CA LEU A 286 0.97 2.51 -11.33
C LEU A 286 0.56 1.16 -11.94
N ILE A 287 0.73 0.99 -13.26
CA ILE A 287 0.38 -0.27 -13.94
C ILE A 287 1.29 -1.41 -13.47
N LEU A 288 2.59 -1.17 -13.29
CA LEU A 288 3.52 -2.17 -12.74
C LEU A 288 3.06 -2.62 -11.35
N LYS A 289 2.65 -1.70 -10.48
CA LYS A 289 2.13 -2.02 -9.15
C LYS A 289 0.84 -2.88 -9.23
N HIS A 290 -0.06 -2.57 -10.15
CA HIS A 290 -1.30 -3.34 -10.31
C HIS A 290 -1.06 -4.74 -10.91
N ARG A 291 -0.19 -4.85 -11.92
CA ARG A 291 0.12 -6.13 -12.59
C ARG A 291 1.00 -7.04 -11.73
N PHE A 292 1.85 -6.45 -10.89
CA PHE A 292 2.83 -7.19 -10.08
C PHE A 292 2.78 -6.71 -8.62
N PRO A 293 1.71 -7.03 -7.87
CA PRO A 293 1.52 -6.55 -6.50
C PRO A 293 2.56 -7.09 -5.50
N GLY A 294 3.30 -8.14 -5.85
CA GLY A 294 4.34 -8.75 -5.00
C GLY A 294 5.78 -8.39 -5.37
N ILE A 295 6.01 -7.34 -6.18
CA ILE A 295 7.39 -6.95 -6.53
C ILE A 295 8.15 -6.48 -5.28
N PRO A 296 9.47 -6.72 -5.20
CA PRO A 296 10.26 -6.24 -4.09
C PRO A 296 10.28 -4.71 -4.05
N GLN A 297 10.60 -4.18 -2.86
CA GLN A 297 10.87 -2.76 -2.71
C GLN A 297 11.96 -2.30 -3.69
N SER A 298 11.76 -1.14 -4.31
CA SER A 298 12.76 -0.60 -5.22
C SER A 298 13.97 -0.07 -4.47
N SER A 299 15.04 0.21 -5.19
CA SER A 299 16.23 0.87 -4.65
C SER A 299 15.90 2.24 -4.06
N LEU A 300 14.91 2.95 -4.62
CA LEU A 300 14.43 4.22 -4.07
C LEU A 300 13.66 3.99 -2.76
N ASP A 301 12.73 3.04 -2.73
CA ASP A 301 11.95 2.69 -1.54
C ASP A 301 12.87 2.30 -0.38
N ILE A 302 13.83 1.40 -0.64
CA ILE A 302 14.84 0.95 0.34
C ILE A 302 15.66 2.14 0.86
N SER A 303 16.09 3.04 -0.04
CA SER A 303 16.85 4.23 0.35
C SER A 303 16.02 5.16 1.22
N LYS A 304 14.76 5.44 0.83
CA LYS A 304 13.84 6.25 1.62
C LYS A 304 13.68 5.70 3.04
N ILE A 305 13.46 4.40 3.19
CA ILE A 305 13.32 3.75 4.50
C ILE A 305 14.61 3.86 5.31
N GLN A 306 15.76 3.55 4.70
CA GLN A 306 17.05 3.52 5.37
C GLN A 306 17.48 4.89 5.92
N TYR A 307 17.22 5.97 5.17
CA TYR A 307 17.70 7.31 5.52
C TYR A 307 16.60 8.22 6.09
N ASN A 308 15.37 7.70 6.25
CA ASN A 308 14.28 8.44 6.87
C ASN A 308 14.59 8.86 8.31
N ARG A 309 14.18 10.08 8.65
CA ARG A 309 14.28 10.66 10.00
C ARG A 309 12.92 11.01 10.60
N ASP A 310 11.85 10.92 9.82
CA ASP A 310 10.49 11.14 10.29
C ASP A 310 9.95 9.89 10.99
N ILE A 311 9.78 9.97 12.31
CA ILE A 311 9.30 8.84 13.11
C ILE A 311 7.88 8.44 12.72
N GLY A 312 7.01 9.39 12.40
CA GLY A 312 5.63 9.09 12.04
C GLY A 312 5.55 8.34 10.71
N HIS A 313 6.31 8.76 9.69
CA HIS A 313 6.42 8.02 8.43
C HIS A 313 7.05 6.64 8.63
N ALA A 314 8.09 6.52 9.47
CA ALA A 314 8.68 5.20 9.76
C ALA A 314 7.67 4.24 10.39
N ILE A 315 6.82 4.71 11.31
CA ILE A 315 5.77 3.90 11.90
C ILE A 315 4.69 3.55 10.86
N LEU A 316 4.19 4.54 10.11
CA LEU A 316 3.16 4.30 9.09
C LEU A 316 3.63 3.34 7.99
N GLU A 317 4.85 3.54 7.45
CA GLU A 317 5.45 2.66 6.45
C GLU A 317 5.61 1.24 6.99
N SER A 318 6.31 1.07 8.12
CA SER A 318 6.62 -0.26 8.63
C SER A 318 5.39 -1.02 9.11
N TYR A 319 4.42 -0.33 9.73
CA TYR A 319 3.20 -0.97 10.20
C TYR A 319 2.26 -1.34 9.04
N SER A 320 2.13 -0.49 8.02
CA SER A 320 1.38 -0.85 6.80
C SER A 320 2.03 -2.00 6.06
N ARG A 321 3.36 -2.02 5.92
CA ARG A 321 4.11 -3.09 5.25
C ARG A 321 3.96 -4.45 5.95
N ILE A 322 4.01 -4.51 7.28
CA ILE A 322 3.81 -5.78 7.98
C ILE A 322 2.35 -6.27 7.89
N ILE A 323 1.37 -5.36 7.86
CA ILE A 323 -0.04 -5.73 7.68
C ILE A 323 -0.27 -6.26 6.27
N GLU A 324 0.29 -5.60 5.26
CA GLU A 324 0.27 -6.06 3.87
C GLU A 324 0.85 -7.47 3.75
N SER A 325 2.08 -7.68 4.26
CA SER A 325 2.76 -8.99 4.22
C SER A 325 1.95 -10.09 4.93
N ARG A 326 1.34 -9.75 6.07
CA ARG A 326 0.49 -10.68 6.82
C ARG A 326 -0.80 -11.00 6.06
N ALA A 327 -1.47 -10.00 5.49
CA ALA A 327 -2.67 -10.20 4.68
C ALA A 327 -2.39 -11.10 3.47
N PHE A 328 -1.28 -10.85 2.76
CA PHE A 328 -0.82 -11.71 1.67
C PHE A 328 -0.58 -13.15 2.14
N THR A 329 0.07 -13.33 3.30
CA THR A 329 0.34 -14.65 3.88
C THR A 329 -0.96 -15.40 4.22
N VAL A 330 -1.91 -14.75 4.90
CA VAL A 330 -3.21 -15.36 5.24
C VAL A 330 -3.98 -15.71 3.95
N MET A 331 -4.04 -14.80 2.99
CA MET A 331 -4.68 -15.03 1.70
C MET A 331 -4.07 -16.24 0.96
N SER A 332 -2.73 -16.33 0.91
CA SER A 332 -2.04 -17.49 0.32
C SER A 332 -2.40 -18.81 1.02
N ARG A 333 -2.62 -18.80 2.34
CA ARG A 333 -3.04 -20.02 3.06
C ARG A 333 -4.49 -20.40 2.76
N ILE A 334 -5.37 -19.41 2.60
CA ILE A 334 -6.75 -19.65 2.15
C ILE A 334 -6.75 -20.26 0.74
N GLU A 335 -5.91 -19.74 -0.15
CA GLU A 335 -5.72 -20.29 -1.49
C GLU A 335 -5.19 -21.73 -1.48
N ASP A 336 -4.25 -22.06 -0.59
CA ASP A 336 -3.76 -23.43 -0.41
C ASP A 336 -4.91 -24.40 -0.06
N VAL A 337 -5.85 -23.98 0.79
CA VAL A 337 -7.03 -24.80 1.18
C VAL A 337 -8.01 -24.92 0.02
N ILE A 338 -8.32 -23.83 -0.68
CA ILE A 338 -9.20 -23.84 -1.86
C ILE A 338 -8.63 -24.76 -2.94
N GLN A 339 -7.31 -24.75 -3.14
CA GLN A 339 -6.66 -25.65 -4.09
C GLN A 339 -6.80 -27.12 -3.67
N ALA A 340 -6.63 -27.43 -2.38
CA ALA A 340 -6.83 -28.79 -1.86
C ALA A 340 -8.29 -29.25 -2.02
N ASP A 341 -9.26 -28.36 -1.80
CA ASP A 341 -10.69 -28.60 -2.04
C ASP A 341 -10.97 -28.94 -3.51
N ASN A 342 -10.46 -28.13 -4.45
CA ASN A 342 -10.62 -28.38 -5.88
C ASN A 342 -10.04 -29.74 -6.33
N LEU A 343 -8.90 -30.15 -5.75
CA LEU A 343 -8.28 -31.45 -6.03
C LEU A 343 -9.09 -32.62 -5.45
N ALA A 344 -9.75 -32.43 -4.30
CA ALA A 344 -10.59 -33.45 -3.69
C ALA A 344 -11.93 -33.63 -4.43
N GLN A 345 -12.51 -32.54 -4.95
CA GLN A 345 -13.74 -32.60 -5.74
C GLN A 345 -13.56 -33.23 -7.11
N ASP A 346 -12.43 -32.93 -7.77
CA ASP A 346 -12.12 -33.45 -9.09
C ASP A 346 -10.65 -33.89 -9.13
N PRO A 347 -10.38 -35.19 -8.88
CA PRO A 347 -9.02 -35.72 -8.94
C PRO A 347 -8.35 -35.55 -10.32
N SER A 348 -9.13 -35.32 -11.39
CA SER A 348 -8.59 -35.05 -12.74
C SER A 348 -8.00 -33.63 -12.88
N ASN A 349 -8.37 -32.68 -12.01
CA ASN A 349 -7.70 -31.38 -11.91
C ASN A 349 -6.27 -31.46 -11.35
N GLY A 350 -5.87 -32.61 -10.80
CA GLY A 350 -4.48 -32.87 -10.40
C GLY A 350 -3.51 -33.11 -11.57
N GLU A 351 -4.04 -33.42 -12.77
CA GLU A 351 -3.24 -33.69 -13.97
C GLU A 351 -3.15 -32.49 -14.92
N VAL A 352 -4.04 -31.50 -14.82
CA VAL A 352 -4.06 -30.32 -15.71
C VAL A 352 -3.44 -29.10 -15.01
N LYS A 353 -2.10 -29.10 -14.98
CA LYS A 353 -1.13 -27.96 -14.99
C LYS A 353 0.10 -28.28 -14.14
N ARG A 354 0.92 -29.21 -14.62
CA ARG A 354 2.38 -29.08 -14.52
C ARG A 354 2.89 -28.67 -15.90
N TYR A 355 3.10 -27.38 -16.11
CA TYR A 355 4.13 -26.99 -17.07
C TYR A 355 5.46 -27.16 -16.33
N PRO A 356 6.36 -28.04 -16.78
CA PRO A 356 7.76 -27.89 -16.43
C PRO A 356 8.24 -26.56 -17.01
N ILE A 357 9.02 -25.81 -16.24
CA ILE A 357 9.87 -24.76 -16.80
C ILE A 357 10.88 -25.48 -17.72
N GLU A 358 10.56 -25.57 -19.00
CA GLU A 358 11.52 -25.92 -20.04
C GLU A 358 11.90 -24.65 -20.82
N ASP A 359 13.22 -24.52 -20.96
CA ASP A 359 14.02 -23.52 -21.66
C ASP A 359 13.40 -23.03 -23.00
N PRO A 360 13.18 -21.72 -23.24
CA PRO A 360 12.59 -21.25 -24.49
C PRO A 360 13.66 -21.14 -25.59
N LEU A 361 14.04 -22.28 -26.17
CA LEU A 361 14.66 -22.35 -27.48
C LEU A 361 13.85 -23.25 -28.41
N LYS A 362 13.25 -22.61 -29.43
CA LYS A 362 12.55 -23.16 -30.62
C LYS A 362 11.08 -23.55 -30.33
N VAL A 363 10.03 -23.23 -31.12
CA VAL A 363 9.87 -23.13 -32.58
C VAL A 363 8.61 -22.29 -32.96
N SER A 364 8.76 -21.58 -34.09
CA SER A 364 7.83 -21.11 -35.16
C SER A 364 6.44 -20.48 -34.91
N TYR A 365 6.30 -19.33 -35.57
CA TYR A 365 5.09 -18.66 -36.04
C TYR A 365 4.00 -19.57 -36.62
N GLY A 366 2.75 -19.30 -36.24
CA GLY A 366 1.54 -19.81 -36.88
C GLY A 366 0.33 -18.99 -36.45
N MET A 367 -0.01 -17.98 -37.26
CA MET A 367 -1.20 -17.12 -37.15
C MET A 367 -2.48 -17.94 -37.38
N ASN A 368 -3.54 -17.70 -36.60
CA ASN A 368 -4.89 -17.50 -37.14
C ASN A 368 -5.83 -16.89 -36.10
N ASP A 369 -6.45 -15.80 -36.53
CA ASP A 369 -7.35 -14.90 -35.83
C ASP A 369 -8.82 -15.36 -35.87
N LYS A 370 -9.61 -14.73 -34.98
CA LYS A 370 -11.05 -14.45 -35.08
C LYS A 370 -12.01 -15.64 -34.95
N GLU A 371 -12.54 -15.79 -33.74
CA GLU A 371 -13.97 -15.92 -33.41
C GLU A 371 -14.02 -16.24 -31.91
N ASP A 372 -14.45 -15.27 -31.07
CA ASP A 372 -15.02 -15.47 -29.72
C ASP A 372 -15.11 -14.15 -28.90
N VAL A 373 -15.45 -13.02 -29.53
CA VAL A 373 -15.58 -11.71 -28.85
C VAL A 373 -17.05 -11.23 -28.73
N GLU A 374 -18.06 -12.03 -29.10
CA GLU A 374 -19.47 -11.56 -29.15
C GLU A 374 -20.46 -12.28 -28.22
N LYS A 375 -20.04 -12.81 -27.07
CA LYS A 375 -20.97 -13.49 -26.14
C LYS A 375 -20.81 -13.14 -24.66
N LEU A 376 -20.72 -11.86 -24.30
CA LEU A 376 -20.82 -11.43 -22.89
C LEU A 376 -21.62 -10.12 -22.67
N SER A 377 -22.52 -9.76 -23.59
CA SER A 377 -23.42 -8.61 -23.42
C SER A 377 -24.88 -9.06 -23.26
N SER A 378 -25.20 -9.67 -22.11
CA SER A 378 -26.56 -9.66 -21.53
C SER A 378 -26.55 -10.35 -20.17
N GLY A 379 -26.79 -9.58 -19.12
CA GLY A 379 -26.93 -10.09 -17.76
C GLY A 379 -26.87 -8.96 -16.75
N ASP A 380 -28.04 -8.41 -16.42
CA ASP A 380 -28.23 -7.38 -15.39
C ASP A 380 -27.58 -7.80 -14.07
N THR A 381 -26.67 -6.97 -13.55
CA THR A 381 -26.04 -7.11 -12.23
C THR A 381 -26.76 -6.22 -11.24
N PRO A 382 -27.23 -6.72 -10.07
CA PRO A 382 -27.78 -5.85 -9.04
C PRO A 382 -26.65 -5.25 -8.20
N ASN A 383 -26.66 -3.91 -8.12
CA ASN A 383 -26.00 -3.05 -7.13
C ASN A 383 -24.56 -3.40 -6.70
N SER A 384 -23.58 -2.87 -7.43
CA SER A 384 -22.20 -2.75 -6.94
C SER A 384 -22.13 -1.72 -5.80
N MET A 385 -21.96 -2.18 -4.56
CA MET A 385 -21.60 -1.31 -3.44
C MET A 385 -20.20 -0.75 -3.65
N THR A 386 -20.03 0.55 -3.39
CA THR A 386 -18.74 1.22 -3.50
C THR A 386 -17.87 0.93 -2.27
N LEU A 387 -16.55 1.12 -2.39
CA LEU A 387 -15.60 0.96 -1.29
C LEU A 387 -15.94 1.87 -0.09
N LEU A 388 -16.63 2.99 -0.35
CA LEU A 388 -17.16 3.89 0.68
C LEU A 388 -18.31 3.25 1.46
N ASP A 389 -19.24 2.59 0.76
CA ASP A 389 -20.39 1.89 1.35
C ASP A 389 -19.95 0.72 2.25
N PHE A 390 -18.81 0.08 1.93
CA PHE A 390 -18.23 -0.98 2.75
C PHE A 390 -17.52 -0.46 4.02
N MET A 391 -16.94 0.74 3.96
CA MET A 391 -16.08 1.27 5.03
C MET A 391 -16.86 1.96 6.15
N GLY A 392 -18.13 2.30 5.93
CA GLY A 392 -19.01 2.91 6.94
C GLY A 392 -18.49 4.26 7.44
N TRP A 393 -17.82 5.02 6.57
CA TRP A 393 -17.36 6.36 6.86
C TRP A 393 -18.49 7.34 6.57
N GLU A 394 -19.40 7.51 7.53
CA GLU A 394 -20.23 8.70 7.55
C GLU A 394 -19.34 9.89 7.95
N GLU A 395 -19.27 10.91 7.09
CA GLU A 395 -18.80 12.23 7.51
C GLU A 395 -19.80 12.75 8.55
N GLY A 396 -19.45 12.54 9.82
CA GLY A 396 -20.16 13.17 10.94
C GLY A 396 -19.88 14.65 10.94
N ASP A 397 -20.79 15.43 10.35
CA ASP A 397 -20.90 16.86 10.58
C ASP A 397 -21.93 17.07 11.70
N ASP A 398 -21.46 17.08 12.95
CA ASP A 398 -22.26 17.47 14.12
C ASP A 398 -21.80 18.85 14.60
N ASP A 399 -22.61 19.87 14.28
CA ASP A 399 -23.49 20.59 15.22
C ASP A 399 -23.53 22.10 14.99
N ALA A 400 -24.70 22.60 14.57
CA ALA A 400 -25.21 23.93 14.91
C ALA A 400 -26.75 23.96 14.88
N GLU A 401 -27.31 23.83 16.08
CA GLU A 401 -28.61 24.24 16.62
C GLU A 401 -29.78 24.69 15.71
N LYS A 402 -30.93 24.09 16.04
CA LYS A 402 -32.33 24.55 15.93
C LYS A 402 -32.52 26.07 16.05
N ASP A 403 -33.31 26.67 15.15
CA ASP A 403 -34.69 27.07 15.48
C ASP A 403 -35.53 27.58 14.29
N MET A 404 -36.83 27.22 14.36
CA MET A 404 -38.03 27.90 13.85
C MET A 404 -38.47 27.87 12.36
N LYS A 405 -39.57 27.13 12.15
CA LYS A 405 -40.94 27.55 11.76
C LYS A 405 -41.53 26.87 10.51
N GLU A 406 -42.63 26.15 10.76
CA GLU A 406 -43.65 25.73 9.81
C GLU A 406 -44.25 26.92 9.05
N ASP A 407 -44.43 26.78 7.74
CA ASP A 407 -45.73 27.09 7.14
C ASP A 407 -45.95 26.30 5.84
N GLN A 408 -47.16 25.76 5.67
CA GLN A 408 -47.60 25.00 4.50
C GLN A 408 -48.33 25.92 3.51
N SER A 409 -48.05 25.80 2.21
CA SER A 409 -49.10 25.92 1.16
C SER A 409 -48.64 25.50 -0.25
N LYS A 410 -49.23 24.38 -0.69
CA LYS A 410 -49.85 24.04 -2.00
C LYS A 410 -49.25 24.52 -3.35
N GLU A 411 -48.90 23.51 -4.15
CA GLU A 411 -49.32 23.20 -5.55
C GLU A 411 -49.10 24.22 -6.69
N SER A 412 -48.30 23.87 -7.70
CA SER A 412 -48.78 23.35 -9.02
C SER A 412 -47.68 23.30 -10.10
N ASP A 413 -47.52 22.12 -10.70
CA ASP A 413 -47.21 21.78 -12.12
C ASP A 413 -46.25 22.62 -13.00
N ALA A 414 -45.15 21.98 -13.46
CA ALA A 414 -45.00 21.47 -14.85
C ALA A 414 -43.55 21.50 -15.41
N LYS A 415 -43.17 20.38 -16.06
CA LYS A 415 -42.19 20.17 -17.16
C LYS A 415 -40.68 20.04 -16.87
N LEU A 416 -40.27 18.77 -16.77
CA LEU A 416 -39.21 18.09 -17.55
C LEU A 416 -38.25 18.95 -18.39
N VAL A 417 -36.97 19.03 -17.98
CA VAL A 417 -35.77 18.71 -18.80
C VAL A 417 -34.63 18.32 -17.84
N SER A 418 -34.27 17.04 -17.81
CA SER A 418 -33.09 16.54 -17.07
C SER A 418 -31.80 16.85 -17.83
N LYS A 419 -30.97 17.75 -17.29
CA LYS A 419 -29.53 17.84 -17.61
C LYS A 419 -28.75 17.23 -16.44
N PRO A 420 -27.76 16.34 -16.66
CA PRO A 420 -26.92 15.87 -15.57
C PRO A 420 -26.05 17.01 -15.04
N PRO A 421 -25.76 17.07 -13.73
CA PRO A 421 -24.92 18.11 -13.14
C PRO A 421 -23.46 17.95 -13.58
N ASN A 422 -22.80 19.07 -13.86
CA ASN A 422 -21.37 19.17 -14.08
C ASN A 422 -20.63 18.60 -12.86
N VAL A 423 -19.90 17.51 -13.07
CA VAL A 423 -18.87 17.05 -12.13
C VAL A 423 -17.72 18.04 -12.21
N VAL A 424 -17.63 18.92 -11.21
CA VAL A 424 -16.43 19.72 -10.96
C VAL A 424 -15.39 18.74 -10.44
N THR A 425 -14.45 18.35 -11.30
CA THR A 425 -13.23 17.69 -10.87
C THR A 425 -12.46 18.68 -10.00
N ASN A 426 -12.15 18.26 -8.76
CA ASN A 426 -11.29 19.01 -7.86
C ASN A 426 -9.95 19.30 -8.57
N ASN A 427 -9.81 20.53 -9.04
CA ASN A 427 -8.53 21.07 -9.45
C ASN A 427 -7.58 21.01 -8.25
N ARG A 428 -6.43 20.40 -8.48
CA ARG A 428 -5.22 20.49 -7.66
C ARG A 428 -4.97 21.97 -7.32
N VAL A 429 -5.34 22.40 -6.12
CA VAL A 429 -4.92 23.72 -5.61
C VAL A 429 -3.46 23.58 -5.20
N SER A 430 -2.56 24.04 -6.06
CA SER A 430 -1.16 24.18 -5.74
C SER A 430 -1.01 25.27 -4.66
N TYR A 431 -0.49 24.88 -3.51
CA TYR A 431 -0.31 25.72 -2.33
C TYR A 431 0.89 26.69 -2.48
N LEU A 432 1.09 27.28 -3.67
CA LEU A 432 2.27 28.10 -3.98
C LEU A 432 1.96 29.53 -4.48
N ASP A 433 0.71 29.98 -4.46
CA ASP A 433 0.36 31.30 -5.01
C ASP A 433 -0.04 32.39 -4.00
N ASN A 434 0.18 32.20 -2.69
CA ASN A 434 -0.18 33.21 -1.68
C ASN A 434 0.93 33.62 -0.69
N LEU A 435 2.20 33.62 -1.12
CA LEU A 435 3.28 34.28 -0.37
C LEU A 435 4.16 35.16 -1.26
N ALA A 436 3.53 35.96 -2.13
CA ALA A 436 4.17 37.11 -2.75
C ALA A 436 3.78 38.39 -1.98
N GLY A 437 4.58 38.74 -0.97
CA GLY A 437 4.70 40.13 -0.54
C GLY A 437 4.31 40.43 0.90
N LEU A 438 5.14 40.07 1.87
CA LEU A 438 5.31 40.87 3.09
C LEU A 438 6.80 40.88 3.49
N ARG A 439 7.41 42.08 3.43
CA ARG A 439 8.77 42.37 3.90
C ARG A 439 8.88 42.09 5.40
N SER A 440 9.90 41.35 5.82
CA SER A 440 10.28 41.21 7.23
C SER A 440 11.05 42.46 7.71
N PRO A 441 10.80 43.00 8.93
CA PRO A 441 11.54 44.14 9.46
C PRO A 441 12.94 43.74 9.94
N THR A 442 13.92 44.58 9.62
CA THR A 442 15.32 44.47 10.05
C THR A 442 15.45 44.53 11.57
N ALA A 443 16.20 43.59 12.17
CA ALA A 443 16.54 43.60 13.58
C ALA A 443 17.47 44.79 13.91
N ARG A 444 17.09 45.57 14.92
CA ARG A 444 17.97 46.46 15.68
C ARG A 444 18.24 45.81 17.03
N HIS A 445 19.43 45.23 17.21
CA HIS A 445 20.40 45.53 18.28
C HIS A 445 21.56 44.56 18.25
#